data_AF-A0A3A4JFM2-F1
#
_entry.id   AF-A0A3A4JFM2-F1
#
_cell.length_a   1.000
_cell.length_b   1.000
_cell.length_c   1.000
_cell.angle_alpha   90.00
_cell.angle_beta   90.00
_cell.angle_gamma   90.00
#
_symmetry.space_group_name_H-M   'P 1'
#
loop_
_entity.id
_entity.type
_entity.pdbx_description
1 polymer ?
#
loop_
_entity_poly.entity_id
_entity_poly.type
_entity_poly.pdbx_seq_one_letter_code
_entity_poly.pdbx_strand_id
1 'polypeptide(L)'
;MSFAKDVQISEEEWQAMVKELSNYSRGRHWHDFAWHASRLAMLDPEKYRKIEITDPDWDALIAELSRFQETEDWLSVGARLSHLKLLDPARGSILVVPEDLWTALLNALDDLRKRDAWALFISHAHHLRGADSDRFHPGLVTEEDWTSVLRALDQEKADGDWDMAAKIGLAMALTDEFRTQSTLKFTDTDWNNMFVVLESARQQGYWGPFAAQASRLKILLELLT
;
A
#
# COMPACT_ATOMS: atom_id res chain seq x y z
N MET A 1 12.76 19.33 -12.31
CA MET A 1 13.61 19.13 -11.10
C MET A 1 13.87 17.64 -10.93
N SER A 2 14.96 17.22 -10.26
CA SER A 2 15.15 15.81 -9.92
C SER A 2 14.73 15.58 -8.47
N PHE A 3 13.49 15.14 -8.31
CA PHE A 3 12.85 14.83 -7.02
C PHE A 3 13.41 13.57 -6.35
N ALA A 4 14.21 12.77 -7.06
CA ALA A 4 14.80 11.53 -6.56
C ALA A 4 15.73 11.74 -5.35
N LYS A 5 16.32 12.93 -5.21
CA LYS A 5 17.14 13.25 -4.03
C LYS A 5 16.32 13.48 -2.77
N ASP A 6 15.06 13.87 -2.92
CA ASP A 6 14.20 14.28 -1.80
C ASP A 6 13.57 13.07 -1.07
N VAL A 7 13.55 11.88 -1.71
CA VAL A 7 13.17 10.60 -1.09
C VAL A 7 14.36 9.86 -0.47
N GLN A 8 15.57 10.45 -0.46
CA GLN A 8 16.70 9.78 0.18
C GLN A 8 16.45 9.56 1.67
N ILE A 9 16.75 8.35 2.12
CA ILE A 9 16.57 7.92 3.51
C ILE A 9 17.94 7.68 4.10
N SER A 10 18.25 8.41 5.17
CA SER A 10 19.49 8.21 5.91
C SER A 10 19.47 6.88 6.66
N GLU A 11 20.64 6.40 7.08
CA GLU A 11 20.69 5.19 7.88
C GLU A 11 20.00 5.39 9.25
N GLU A 12 20.11 6.57 9.84
CA GLU A 12 19.42 6.92 11.08
C GLU A 12 17.89 6.87 10.93
N GLU A 13 17.35 7.40 9.84
CA GLU A 13 15.91 7.36 9.53
C GLU A 13 15.44 5.92 9.30
N TRP A 14 16.23 5.12 8.58
CA TRP A 14 15.95 3.69 8.40
C TRP A 14 15.88 2.95 9.74
N GLN A 15 16.87 3.15 10.61
CA GLN A 15 16.88 2.53 11.94
C GLN A 15 15.70 3.00 12.81
N ALA A 16 15.27 4.26 12.67
CA ALA A 16 14.11 4.77 13.36
C ALA A 16 12.81 4.09 12.89
N MET A 17 12.63 3.90 11.58
CA MET A 17 11.53 3.13 11.02
C MET A 17 11.54 1.67 11.48
N VAL A 18 12.70 1.01 11.49
CA VAL A 18 12.83 -0.38 11.97
C VAL A 18 12.50 -0.50 13.46
N LYS A 19 12.88 0.49 14.26
CA LYS A 19 12.55 0.52 15.69
C LYS A 19 11.04 0.56 15.94
N GLU A 20 10.26 1.23 15.08
CA GLU A 20 8.80 1.23 15.21
C GLU A 20 8.18 -0.16 15.02
N LEU A 21 8.69 -0.98 14.10
CA LEU A 21 8.23 -2.37 13.96
C LEU A 21 8.35 -3.16 15.26
N SER A 22 9.49 -3.01 15.95
CA SER A 22 9.70 -3.66 17.24
C SER A 22 8.71 -3.19 18.29
N ASN A 23 8.28 -1.93 18.25
CA ASN A 23 7.26 -1.40 19.17
C ASN A 23 5.88 -1.99 18.87
N TYR A 24 5.50 -2.11 17.59
CA TYR A 24 4.23 -2.73 17.20
C TYR A 24 4.16 -4.21 17.59
N SER A 25 5.22 -4.99 17.33
CA SER A 25 5.26 -6.41 17.73
C SER A 25 5.16 -6.56 19.26
N ARG A 26 5.94 -5.80 20.06
CA ARG A 26 5.84 -5.84 21.53
C ARG A 26 4.47 -5.40 22.05
N GLY A 27 3.86 -4.41 21.42
CA GLY A 27 2.52 -3.92 21.74
C GLY A 27 1.38 -4.80 21.21
N ARG A 28 1.71 -5.84 20.42
CA ARG A 28 0.75 -6.71 19.72
C ARG A 28 -0.20 -5.94 18.79
N HIS A 29 0.31 -4.86 18.19
CA HIS A 29 -0.37 -4.05 17.18
C HIS A 29 -0.10 -4.64 15.79
N TRP A 30 -0.59 -5.85 15.55
CA TRP A 30 -0.28 -6.61 14.32
C TRP A 30 -0.77 -5.91 13.05
N HIS A 31 -1.90 -5.19 13.15
CA HIS A 31 -2.38 -4.34 12.08
C HIS A 31 -1.30 -3.33 11.64
N ASP A 32 -0.79 -2.56 12.58
CA ASP A 32 0.20 -1.51 12.31
C ASP A 32 1.57 -2.12 11.94
N PHE A 33 1.93 -3.25 12.55
CA PHE A 33 3.12 -4.01 12.18
C PHE A 33 3.08 -4.40 10.70
N ALA A 34 2.01 -5.07 10.25
CA ALA A 34 1.89 -5.55 8.88
C ALA A 34 1.88 -4.39 7.88
N TRP A 35 1.17 -3.32 8.22
CA TRP A 35 1.11 -2.12 7.39
C TRP A 35 2.46 -1.41 7.29
N HIS A 36 3.18 -1.24 8.41
CA HIS A 36 4.48 -0.57 8.41
C HIS A 36 5.56 -1.42 7.73
N ALA A 37 5.59 -2.72 8.01
CA ALA A 37 6.55 -3.65 7.44
C ALA A 37 6.44 -3.71 5.91
N SER A 38 5.21 -3.65 5.38
CA SER A 38 4.98 -3.67 3.94
C SER A 38 5.53 -2.41 3.27
N ARG A 39 5.47 -1.25 3.94
CA ARG A 39 6.10 -0.01 3.46
C ARG A 39 7.61 -0.11 3.43
N LEU A 40 8.23 -0.68 4.46
CA LEU A 40 9.69 -0.90 4.44
C LEU A 40 10.11 -1.87 3.35
N ALA A 41 9.34 -2.94 3.12
CA ALA A 41 9.58 -3.89 2.04
C ALA A 41 9.48 -3.24 0.66
N MET A 42 8.51 -2.33 0.45
CA MET A 42 8.40 -1.53 -0.78
C MET A 42 9.52 -0.50 -0.92
N LEU A 43 9.94 0.10 0.19
CA LEU A 43 10.87 1.23 0.20
C LEU A 43 12.31 0.80 -0.08
N ASP A 44 12.78 -0.27 0.56
CA ASP A 44 14.10 -0.85 0.30
C ASP A 44 14.06 -2.37 0.53
N PRO A 45 13.74 -3.15 -0.51
CA PRO A 45 13.63 -4.61 -0.39
C PRO A 45 14.91 -5.27 0.13
N GLU A 46 16.09 -4.74 -0.23
CA GLU A 46 17.38 -5.32 0.16
C GLU A 46 17.71 -5.08 1.63
N LYS A 47 17.44 -3.88 2.15
CA LYS A 47 17.55 -3.63 3.59
C LYS A 47 16.46 -4.37 4.37
N TYR A 48 15.24 -4.41 3.84
CA TYR A 48 14.12 -5.09 4.49
C TYR A 48 14.35 -6.59 4.67
N ARG A 49 14.98 -7.28 3.72
CA ARG A 49 15.36 -8.71 3.85
C ARG A 49 16.24 -9.03 5.07
N LYS A 50 16.86 -8.02 5.69
CA LYS A 50 17.68 -8.17 6.90
C LYS A 50 16.86 -8.05 8.19
N ILE A 51 15.58 -7.69 8.08
CA ILE A 51 14.63 -7.64 9.19
C ILE A 51 14.04 -9.05 9.33
N GLU A 52 14.21 -9.64 10.51
CA GLU A 52 13.66 -10.96 10.81
C GLU A 52 12.20 -10.83 11.25
N ILE A 53 11.30 -11.57 10.58
CA ILE A 53 9.95 -11.86 11.08
C ILE A 53 10.02 -13.23 11.72
N THR A 54 9.85 -13.29 13.04
CA THR A 54 9.94 -14.54 13.78
C THR A 54 8.70 -15.41 13.56
N ASP A 55 8.78 -16.70 13.87
CA ASP A 55 7.62 -17.59 13.81
C ASP A 55 6.44 -17.08 14.69
N PRO A 56 6.66 -16.63 15.94
CA PRO A 56 5.60 -16.00 16.72
C PRO A 56 4.97 -14.74 16.09
N ASP A 57 5.76 -13.89 15.42
CA ASP A 57 5.22 -12.72 14.72
C ASP A 57 4.33 -13.16 13.55
N TRP A 58 4.80 -14.16 12.78
CA TRP A 58 4.06 -14.71 11.67
C TRP A 58 2.74 -15.34 12.11
N ASP A 59 2.76 -16.17 13.16
CA ASP A 59 1.55 -16.81 13.71
C ASP A 59 0.53 -15.76 14.17
N ALA A 60 1.00 -14.66 14.77
CA ALA A 60 0.12 -13.59 15.22
C ALA A 60 -0.50 -12.80 14.06
N LEU A 61 0.24 -12.60 12.97
CA LEU A 61 -0.27 -12.01 11.73
C LEU A 61 -1.34 -12.88 11.08
N ILE A 62 -1.13 -14.21 11.06
CA ILE A 62 -2.13 -15.16 10.56
C ILE A 62 -3.39 -15.15 11.44
N ALA A 63 -3.23 -15.13 12.76
CA ALA A 63 -4.37 -15.03 13.68
C ALA A 63 -5.18 -13.74 13.47
N GLU A 64 -4.53 -12.61 13.20
CA GLU A 64 -5.22 -11.36 12.87
C GLU A 64 -6.00 -11.46 11.55
N LEU A 65 -5.41 -12.08 10.51
CA LEU A 65 -6.10 -12.34 9.26
C LEU A 65 -7.37 -13.19 9.47
N SER A 66 -7.29 -14.27 10.26
CA SER A 66 -8.44 -15.11 10.61
C SER A 66 -9.55 -14.31 11.31
N ARG A 67 -9.19 -13.43 12.25
CA ARG A 67 -10.18 -12.57 12.93
C ARG A 67 -10.94 -11.67 11.95
N PHE A 68 -10.28 -11.08 10.96
CA PHE A 68 -10.97 -10.27 9.96
C PHE A 68 -11.86 -11.10 9.04
N GLN A 69 -11.50 -12.35 8.76
CA GLN A 69 -12.37 -13.28 8.03
C GLN A 69 -13.63 -13.62 8.84
N GLU A 70 -13.50 -13.86 10.15
CA GLU A 70 -14.63 -14.14 11.04
C GLU A 70 -15.60 -12.96 11.15
N THR A 71 -15.11 -11.72 11.07
CA THR A 71 -15.95 -10.50 11.08
C THR A 71 -16.35 -10.04 9.70
N GLU A 72 -16.03 -10.80 8.65
CA GLU A 72 -16.34 -10.47 7.25
C GLU A 72 -15.81 -9.09 6.80
N ASP A 73 -14.70 -8.62 7.37
CA ASP A 73 -14.05 -7.38 6.96
C ASP A 73 -13.15 -7.64 5.74
N TRP A 74 -13.79 -7.81 4.59
CA TRP A 74 -13.14 -8.24 3.35
C TRP A 74 -12.08 -7.26 2.83
N LEU A 75 -12.22 -5.96 3.13
CA LEU A 75 -11.20 -4.96 2.78
C LEU A 75 -9.92 -5.17 3.59
N SER A 76 -10.06 -5.39 4.89
CA SER A 76 -8.93 -5.71 5.76
C SER A 76 -8.30 -7.07 5.42
N VAL A 77 -9.11 -8.08 5.09
CA VAL A 77 -8.62 -9.39 4.65
C VAL A 77 -7.76 -9.28 3.40
N GLY A 78 -8.25 -8.60 2.35
CA GLY A 78 -7.49 -8.39 1.11
C GLY A 78 -6.18 -7.66 1.36
N ALA A 79 -6.20 -6.58 2.16
CA ALA A 79 -5.01 -5.83 2.53
C ALA A 79 -3.98 -6.71 3.25
N ARG A 80 -4.42 -7.52 4.23
CA ARG A 80 -3.54 -8.39 5.02
C ARG A 80 -2.93 -9.51 4.19
N LEU A 81 -3.70 -10.14 3.32
CA LEU A 81 -3.18 -11.15 2.39
C LEU A 81 -2.08 -10.58 1.49
N SER A 82 -2.34 -9.42 0.88
CA SER A 82 -1.37 -8.72 0.03
C SER A 82 -0.10 -8.38 0.80
N HIS A 83 -0.24 -7.82 2.01
CA HIS A 83 0.91 -7.51 2.84
C HIS A 83 1.71 -8.77 3.19
N LEU A 84 1.07 -9.84 3.68
CA LEU A 84 1.78 -11.06 4.07
C LEU A 84 2.60 -11.67 2.94
N LYS A 85 2.06 -11.67 1.71
CA LYS A 85 2.78 -12.13 0.52
C LYS A 85 3.98 -11.26 0.15
N LEU A 86 3.92 -9.97 0.48
CA LEU A 86 5.04 -9.05 0.32
C LEU A 86 6.07 -9.18 1.46
N LEU A 87 5.64 -9.37 2.70
CA LEU A 87 6.51 -9.40 3.89
C LEU A 87 7.45 -10.60 3.88
N ASP A 88 6.95 -11.78 3.55
CA ASP A 88 7.73 -13.01 3.43
C ASP A 88 7.19 -13.79 2.21
N PRO A 89 7.79 -13.61 1.02
CA PRO A 89 7.31 -14.28 -0.18
C PRO A 89 7.33 -15.81 -0.07
N ALA A 90 8.26 -16.39 0.69
CA ALA A 90 8.35 -17.83 0.86
C ALA A 90 7.15 -18.35 1.67
N ARG A 91 6.89 -17.77 2.85
CA ARG A 91 5.71 -18.16 3.66
C ARG A 91 4.39 -17.72 3.02
N GLY A 92 4.36 -16.54 2.42
CA GLY A 92 3.22 -15.97 1.72
C GLY A 92 2.79 -16.76 0.49
N SER A 93 3.73 -17.44 -0.20
CA SER A 93 3.41 -18.33 -1.32
C SER A 93 2.54 -19.52 -0.91
N ILE A 94 2.58 -19.91 0.37
CA ILE A 94 1.80 -21.03 0.93
C ILE A 94 0.38 -20.57 1.30
N LEU A 95 0.15 -19.26 1.44
CA LEU A 95 -1.18 -18.71 1.70
C LEU A 95 -2.04 -18.84 0.44
N VAL A 96 -2.90 -19.86 0.44
CA VAL A 96 -3.91 -20.08 -0.59
C VAL A 96 -5.08 -19.14 -0.35
N VAL A 97 -5.64 -18.58 -1.42
CA VAL A 97 -6.92 -17.85 -1.40
C VAL A 97 -8.00 -18.77 -1.98
N PRO A 98 -8.83 -19.42 -1.13
CA PRO A 98 -9.91 -20.29 -1.59
C PRO A 98 -10.94 -19.56 -2.45
N GLU A 99 -11.72 -20.29 -3.24
CA GLU A 99 -12.66 -19.71 -4.21
C GLU A 99 -13.76 -18.86 -3.57
N ASP A 100 -14.29 -19.30 -2.43
CA ASP A 100 -15.28 -18.58 -1.64
C ASP A 100 -14.71 -17.27 -1.08
N LEU A 101 -13.47 -17.32 -0.56
CA LEU A 101 -12.78 -16.12 -0.10
C LEU A 101 -12.51 -15.15 -1.26
N TRP A 102 -12.02 -15.63 -2.40
CA TRP A 102 -11.82 -14.77 -3.57
C TRP A 102 -13.13 -14.13 -4.05
N THR A 103 -14.22 -14.89 -4.05
CA THR A 103 -15.55 -14.37 -4.39
C THR A 103 -15.99 -13.26 -3.42
N ALA A 104 -15.79 -13.45 -2.10
CA ALA A 104 -16.10 -12.42 -1.11
C ALA A 104 -15.28 -11.13 -1.31
N LEU A 105 -13.99 -11.29 -1.64
CA LEU A 105 -13.09 -10.20 -1.94
C LEU A 105 -13.50 -9.42 -3.22
N LEU A 106 -13.97 -10.12 -4.26
CA LEU A 106 -14.52 -9.50 -5.47
C LEU A 106 -15.85 -8.76 -5.20
N ASN A 107 -16.73 -9.34 -4.39
CA ASN A 107 -17.98 -8.69 -4.00
C ASN A 107 -17.71 -7.37 -3.26
N ALA A 108 -16.71 -7.35 -2.36
CA ALA A 108 -16.31 -6.13 -1.67
C ALA A 108 -15.76 -5.05 -2.64
N LEU A 109 -15.04 -5.46 -3.69
CA LEU A 109 -14.62 -4.54 -4.75
C LEU A 109 -15.82 -3.92 -5.48
N ASP A 110 -16.80 -4.74 -5.83
CA ASP A 110 -18.01 -4.29 -6.52
C ASP A 110 -18.89 -3.39 -5.64
N ASP A 111 -18.95 -3.65 -4.33
CA ASP A 111 -19.65 -2.79 -3.39
C ASP A 111 -18.98 -1.42 -3.24
N LEU A 112 -17.64 -1.35 -3.28
CA LEU A 112 -16.92 -0.07 -3.33
C LEU A 112 -17.22 0.71 -4.62
N ARG A 113 -17.31 0.01 -5.76
CA ARG A 113 -17.71 0.59 -7.05
C ARG A 113 -19.12 1.20 -6.97
N LYS A 114 -20.10 0.44 -6.50
CA LYS A 114 -21.50 0.90 -6.36
C LYS A 114 -21.68 2.11 -5.43
N ARG A 115 -20.74 2.30 -4.50
CA ARG A 115 -20.74 3.40 -3.52
C ARG A 115 -19.92 4.60 -3.97
N ASP A 116 -19.37 4.59 -5.18
CA ASP A 116 -18.44 5.61 -5.69
C ASP A 116 -17.24 5.85 -4.76
N ALA A 117 -16.82 4.83 -4.01
CA ALA A 117 -15.74 4.92 -3.02
C ALA A 117 -14.36 4.73 -3.69
N TRP A 118 -14.05 5.55 -4.70
CA TRP A 118 -12.99 5.30 -5.69
C TRP A 118 -11.58 5.17 -5.10
N ALA A 119 -11.24 5.93 -4.06
CA ALA A 119 -9.95 5.79 -3.36
C ALA A 119 -9.81 4.43 -2.67
N LEU A 120 -10.88 3.96 -2.03
CA LEU A 120 -10.92 2.63 -1.42
C LEU A 120 -11.00 1.53 -2.47
N PHE A 121 -11.74 1.76 -3.55
CA PHE A 121 -11.88 0.83 -4.68
C PHE A 121 -10.51 0.48 -5.28
N ILE A 122 -9.71 1.48 -5.67
CA ILE A 122 -8.39 1.22 -6.25
C ILE A 122 -7.40 0.68 -5.20
N SER A 123 -7.56 1.10 -3.93
CA SER A 123 -6.80 0.50 -2.83
C SER A 123 -7.13 -0.98 -2.67
N HIS A 124 -8.39 -1.39 -2.82
CA HIS A 124 -8.75 -2.79 -2.71
C HIS A 124 -8.32 -3.58 -3.95
N ALA A 125 -8.44 -3.01 -5.15
CA ALA A 125 -7.98 -3.64 -6.38
C ALA A 125 -6.49 -4.04 -6.35
N HIS A 126 -5.59 -3.15 -5.91
CA HIS A 126 -4.18 -3.52 -5.78
C HIS A 126 -3.94 -4.56 -4.68
N HIS A 127 -4.74 -4.55 -3.59
CA HIS A 127 -4.67 -5.61 -2.59
C HIS A 127 -5.09 -6.97 -3.18
N LEU A 128 -6.11 -7.02 -4.03
CA LEU A 128 -6.47 -8.26 -4.73
C LEU A 128 -5.33 -8.77 -5.61
N ARG A 129 -4.67 -7.88 -6.36
CA ARG A 129 -3.49 -8.23 -7.17
C ARG A 129 -2.35 -8.78 -6.32
N GLY A 130 -2.10 -8.21 -5.15
CA GLY A 130 -1.08 -8.71 -4.23
C GLY A 130 -1.48 -10.01 -3.50
N ALA A 131 -2.78 -10.20 -3.24
CA ALA A 131 -3.30 -11.41 -2.62
C ALA A 131 -3.26 -12.61 -3.57
N ASP A 132 -3.60 -12.43 -4.85
CA ASP A 132 -3.54 -13.47 -5.86
C ASP A 132 -3.32 -12.87 -7.25
N SER A 133 -2.05 -12.76 -7.66
CA SER A 133 -1.67 -12.15 -8.93
C SER A 133 -2.06 -13.00 -10.15
N ASP A 134 -2.18 -14.32 -9.98
CA ASP A 134 -2.49 -15.25 -11.07
C ASP A 134 -3.97 -15.17 -11.44
N ARG A 135 -4.83 -14.94 -10.44
CA ARG A 135 -6.27 -14.72 -10.63
C ARG A 135 -6.64 -13.27 -10.95
N PHE A 136 -5.82 -12.31 -10.53
CA PHE A 136 -6.08 -10.91 -10.82
C PHE A 136 -5.92 -10.63 -12.32
N HIS A 137 -7.01 -10.25 -12.98
CA HIS A 137 -6.97 -9.84 -14.38
C HIS A 137 -7.22 -8.32 -14.51
N PRO A 138 -6.53 -7.60 -15.42
CA PRO A 138 -6.71 -6.16 -15.60
C PRO A 138 -8.17 -5.74 -15.84
N GLY A 139 -8.97 -6.61 -16.49
CA GLY A 139 -10.40 -6.37 -16.69
C GLY A 139 -11.26 -6.26 -15.42
N LEU A 140 -10.73 -6.53 -14.22
CA LEU A 140 -11.43 -6.29 -12.95
C LEU A 140 -11.59 -4.79 -12.67
N VAL A 141 -10.71 -3.97 -13.25
CA VAL A 141 -10.76 -2.50 -13.21
C VAL A 141 -11.00 -2.00 -14.63
N THR A 142 -12.24 -1.64 -14.91
CA THR A 142 -12.66 -1.26 -16.26
C THR A 142 -12.12 0.10 -16.70
N GLU A 143 -12.36 0.47 -17.95
CA GLU A 143 -12.00 1.81 -18.43
C GLU A 143 -12.72 2.93 -17.67
N GLU A 144 -14.00 2.69 -17.36
CA GLU A 144 -14.85 3.59 -16.60
C GLU A 144 -14.38 3.72 -15.15
N ASP A 145 -14.11 2.60 -14.48
CA ASP A 145 -13.61 2.58 -13.08
C ASP A 145 -12.37 3.47 -12.93
N TRP A 146 -11.42 3.33 -13.85
CA TRP A 146 -10.17 4.09 -13.83
C TRP A 146 -10.37 5.58 -14.09
N THR A 147 -11.30 5.93 -14.98
CA THR A 147 -11.66 7.34 -15.21
C THR A 147 -12.24 7.96 -13.94
N SER A 148 -13.03 7.21 -13.19
CA SER A 148 -13.55 7.64 -11.89
C SER A 148 -12.47 7.73 -10.81
N VAL A 149 -11.50 6.80 -10.80
CA VAL A 149 -10.32 6.87 -9.92
C VAL A 149 -9.47 8.10 -10.21
N LEU A 150 -9.24 8.44 -11.49
CA LEU A 150 -8.53 9.66 -11.89
C LEU A 150 -9.27 10.91 -11.40
N ARG A 151 -10.60 10.95 -11.54
CA ARG A 151 -11.41 12.06 -11.03
C ARG A 151 -11.31 12.20 -9.51
N ALA A 152 -11.31 11.08 -8.78
CA ALA A 152 -11.13 11.10 -7.34
C ALA A 152 -9.73 11.61 -6.95
N LEU A 153 -8.68 11.18 -7.65
CA LEU A 153 -7.32 11.71 -7.46
C LEU A 153 -7.27 13.23 -7.70
N ASP A 154 -7.89 13.73 -8.77
CA ASP A 154 -7.95 15.17 -9.06
C ASP A 154 -8.73 15.94 -7.98
N GLN A 155 -9.76 15.34 -7.40
CA GLN A 155 -10.50 15.91 -6.28
C GLN A 155 -9.62 16.04 -5.02
N GLU A 156 -8.90 14.98 -4.64
CA GLU A 156 -7.98 15.04 -3.48
C GLU A 156 -6.89 16.12 -3.66
N LYS A 157 -6.38 16.26 -4.90
CA LYS A 157 -5.43 17.34 -5.23
C LYS A 157 -6.06 18.72 -5.08
N ALA A 158 -7.31 18.90 -5.51
CA ALA A 158 -8.04 20.15 -5.38
C ALA A 158 -8.33 20.51 -3.91
N ASP A 159 -8.64 19.50 -3.09
CA ASP A 159 -8.88 19.65 -1.65
C ASP A 159 -7.58 19.82 -0.83
N GLY A 160 -6.43 19.54 -1.45
CA GLY A 160 -5.12 19.63 -0.83
C GLY A 160 -4.74 18.43 0.05
N ASP A 161 -5.45 17.30 -0.07
CA ASP A 161 -5.09 16.04 0.59
C ASP A 161 -4.02 15.29 -0.23
N TRP A 162 -2.78 15.76 -0.10
CA TRP A 162 -1.64 15.21 -0.82
C TRP A 162 -1.17 13.84 -0.30
N ASP A 163 -1.56 13.44 0.92
CA ASP A 163 -1.35 12.07 1.41
C ASP A 163 -2.26 11.10 0.65
N MET A 164 -3.56 11.44 0.55
CA MET A 164 -4.52 10.62 -0.17
C MET A 164 -4.24 10.60 -1.67
N ALA A 165 -3.88 11.74 -2.29
CA ALA A 165 -3.49 11.77 -3.71
C ALA A 165 -2.30 10.84 -4.00
N ALA A 166 -1.26 10.85 -3.16
CA ALA A 166 -0.12 9.95 -3.26
C ALA A 166 -0.52 8.48 -3.05
N LYS A 167 -1.43 8.22 -2.10
CA LYS A 167 -1.97 6.87 -1.84
C LYS A 167 -2.75 6.32 -3.03
N ILE A 168 -3.62 7.12 -3.64
CA ILE A 168 -4.37 6.75 -4.85
C ILE A 168 -3.39 6.47 -5.99
N GLY A 169 -2.44 7.38 -6.24
CA GLY A 169 -1.43 7.20 -7.28
C GLY A 169 -0.65 5.89 -7.11
N LEU A 170 -0.18 5.59 -5.90
CA LEU A 170 0.52 4.32 -5.63
C LEU A 170 -0.40 3.12 -5.88
N ALA A 171 -1.65 3.16 -5.41
CA ALA A 171 -2.60 2.07 -5.63
C ALA A 171 -2.86 1.84 -7.13
N MET A 172 -2.93 2.89 -7.94
CA MET A 172 -3.00 2.79 -9.40
C MET A 172 -1.76 2.08 -9.96
N ALA A 173 -0.56 2.53 -9.59
CA ALA A 173 0.71 1.94 -10.02
C ALA A 173 0.82 0.45 -9.67
N LEU A 174 0.40 0.08 -8.46
CA LEU A 174 0.40 -1.30 -7.99
C LEU A 174 -0.75 -2.13 -8.58
N THR A 175 -1.81 -1.52 -9.11
CA THR A 175 -2.90 -2.24 -9.78
C THR A 175 -2.56 -2.52 -11.25
N ASP A 176 -2.16 -1.48 -11.98
CA ASP A 176 -1.82 -1.56 -13.40
C ASP A 176 -0.75 -0.51 -13.73
N GLU A 177 0.50 -0.98 -13.82
CA GLU A 177 1.68 -0.15 -14.03
C GLU A 177 1.62 0.56 -15.40
N PHE A 178 1.33 -0.20 -16.46
CA PHE A 178 1.31 0.28 -17.84
C PHE A 178 0.25 1.36 -18.03
N ARG A 179 -0.96 1.10 -17.52
CA ARG A 179 -2.05 2.07 -17.58
C ARG A 179 -1.71 3.33 -16.78
N THR A 180 -1.13 3.18 -15.59
CA THR A 180 -0.69 4.31 -14.76
C THR A 180 0.32 5.20 -15.48
N GLN A 181 1.36 4.63 -16.11
CA GLN A 181 2.34 5.41 -16.88
C GLN A 181 1.69 6.25 -18.00
N SER A 182 0.68 5.68 -18.67
CA SER A 182 0.01 6.35 -19.79
C SER A 182 -0.98 7.43 -19.34
N THR A 183 -1.65 7.28 -18.20
CA THR A 183 -2.73 8.19 -17.78
C THR A 183 -2.37 9.14 -16.63
N LEU A 184 -1.55 8.70 -15.67
CA LEU A 184 -1.25 9.50 -14.48
C LEU A 184 -0.13 10.50 -14.78
N LYS A 185 -0.36 11.76 -14.42
CA LYS A 185 0.61 12.85 -14.56
C LYS A 185 0.57 13.71 -13.29
N PHE A 186 1.72 13.81 -12.64
CA PHE A 186 1.96 14.78 -11.57
C PHE A 186 2.79 15.93 -12.11
N THR A 187 2.33 17.15 -11.87
CA THR A 187 3.06 18.38 -12.17
C THR A 187 4.17 18.60 -11.13
N ASP A 188 5.10 19.51 -11.41
CA ASP A 188 6.12 19.91 -10.42
C ASP A 188 5.47 20.42 -9.11
N THR A 189 4.32 21.10 -9.20
CA THR A 189 3.56 21.55 -8.03
C THR A 189 3.00 20.38 -7.22
N ASP A 190 2.47 19.35 -7.89
CA ASP A 190 1.93 18.17 -7.22
C ASP A 190 3.03 17.43 -6.46
N TRP A 191 4.18 17.22 -7.12
CA TRP A 191 5.34 16.62 -6.48
C TRP A 191 5.78 17.40 -5.24
N ASN A 192 5.98 18.71 -5.38
CA ASN A 192 6.37 19.58 -4.25
C ASN A 192 5.42 19.43 -3.05
N ASN A 193 4.11 19.40 -3.30
CA ASN A 193 3.14 19.27 -2.21
C ASN A 193 3.19 17.89 -1.55
N MET A 194 3.35 16.80 -2.31
CA MET A 194 3.52 15.47 -1.73
C MET A 194 4.84 15.34 -0.94
N PHE A 195 5.90 16.06 -1.35
CA PHE A 195 7.15 16.15 -0.58
C PHE A 195 7.00 16.95 0.72
N VAL A 196 6.20 18.01 0.74
CA VAL A 196 5.89 18.73 1.99
C VAL A 196 5.26 17.79 3.01
N VAL A 197 4.38 16.86 2.60
CA VAL A 197 3.82 15.83 3.47
C VAL A 197 4.92 14.91 4.03
N LEU A 198 5.84 14.45 3.16
CA LEU A 198 6.98 13.61 3.57
C LEU A 198 7.87 14.32 4.60
N GLU A 199 8.29 15.56 4.31
CA GLU A 199 9.14 16.36 5.21
C GLU A 199 8.46 16.65 6.54
N SER A 200 7.16 16.90 6.52
CA SER A 200 6.38 17.13 7.74
C SER A 200 6.40 15.90 8.65
N ALA A 201 6.23 14.69 8.09
CA ALA A 201 6.32 13.45 8.86
C ALA A 201 7.74 13.22 9.39
N ARG A 202 8.77 13.50 8.58
CA ARG A 202 10.19 13.42 8.96
C ARG A 202 10.50 14.33 10.16
N GLN A 203 10.11 15.60 10.09
CA GLN A 203 10.38 16.60 11.14
C GLN A 203 9.68 16.28 12.46
N GLN A 204 8.50 15.66 12.39
CA GLN A 204 7.75 15.22 13.58
C GLN A 204 8.25 13.89 14.15
N GLY A 205 9.14 13.17 13.44
CA GLY A 205 9.61 11.86 13.82
C GLY A 205 8.50 10.80 13.79
N TYR A 206 7.52 10.95 12.90
CA TYR A 206 6.44 9.99 12.70
C TYR A 206 6.86 8.99 11.62
N TRP A 207 7.54 7.91 12.04
CA TRP A 207 8.26 7.06 11.08
C TRP A 207 7.34 6.13 10.29
N GLY A 208 6.18 5.74 10.83
CA GLY A 208 5.14 5.02 10.09
C GLY A 208 4.58 5.83 8.92
N PRO A 209 3.99 7.02 9.17
CA PRO A 209 3.56 7.94 8.12
C PRO A 209 4.69 8.31 7.14
N PHE A 210 5.90 8.55 7.64
CA PHE A 210 7.06 8.82 6.79
C PHE A 210 7.37 7.64 5.85
N ALA A 211 7.44 6.41 6.36
CA ALA A 211 7.68 5.21 5.54
C ALA A 211 6.60 5.03 4.46
N ALA A 212 5.34 5.27 4.84
CA ALA A 212 4.22 5.19 3.90
C ALA A 212 4.34 6.22 2.78
N GLN A 213 4.62 7.49 3.11
CA GLN A 213 4.78 8.52 2.10
C GLN A 213 6.05 8.33 1.25
N ALA A 214 7.17 7.92 1.88
CA ALA A 214 8.42 7.66 1.18
C ALA A 214 8.27 6.53 0.15
N SER A 215 7.63 5.43 0.53
CA SER A 215 7.41 4.29 -0.39
C SER A 215 6.50 4.65 -1.55
N ARG A 216 5.43 5.43 -1.32
CA ARG A 216 4.58 5.96 -2.39
C ARG A 216 5.38 6.80 -3.36
N LEU A 217 6.12 7.80 -2.86
CA LEU A 217 6.89 8.72 -3.67
C LEU A 217 7.99 8.00 -4.46
N LYS A 218 8.71 7.06 -3.83
CA LYS A 218 9.75 6.28 -4.49
C LYS A 218 9.21 5.54 -5.70
N ILE A 219 8.16 4.74 -5.52
CA ILE A 219 7.56 3.95 -6.59
C ILE A 219 7.00 4.84 -7.69
N LEU A 220 6.31 5.93 -7.33
CA LEU A 220 5.74 6.84 -8.32
C LEU A 220 6.80 7.58 -9.12
N LEU A 221 7.92 7.97 -8.50
CA LEU A 221 9.03 8.59 -9.23
C LEU A 221 9.70 7.60 -10.19
N GLU A 222 10.04 6.40 -9.71
CA GLU A 222 10.61 5.34 -10.55
C GLU A 222 9.72 5.02 -11.75
N LEU A 223 8.40 5.14 -11.57
CA LEU A 223 7.43 4.83 -12.60
C LEU A 223 7.17 5.97 -13.60
N LEU A 224 7.14 7.21 -13.13
CA LEU A 224 6.59 8.35 -13.89
C LEU A 224 7.65 9.34 -14.39
N THR A 225 8.93 9.18 -14.01
CA THR A 225 10.04 10.07 -14.42
C THR A 225 11.15 9.31 -15.10
#